data_AF-A0A369HBP1-F1
#
_entry.id   AF-A0A369HBP1-F1
#
_cell.length_a   1.000
_cell.length_b   1.000
_cell.length_c   1.000
_cell.angle_alpha   90.00
_cell.angle_beta   90.00
_cell.angle_gamma   90.00
#
_symmetry.space_group_name_H-M   'P 1'
#
loop_
_entity.id
_entity.type
_entity.pdbx_description
1 polymer ?
#
loop_
_entity_poly.entity_id
_entity_poly.type
_entity_poly.pdbx_seq_one_letter_code
_entity_poly.pdbx_strand_id
1 'polypeptide(L)'
;MTGSRFSYATPLAILSIAVFASYLYGALLYRPIIVLGLFRVKGHMPAIDVTVIPNTIHCEDLHYHKPSGLIFTACQNEEKDRFSWFPPLGNFDDPIIASQTRGSLKVINPKTLESTTLRFDNFDEAFVTHGIDIIDDPQSQDRNKVYIFAVNHKANPEHYVKRNASAPESHSVVEIFHHEIGSDNVEHVRSVWHPLIRTPNDIFAVSTSSFFVTNDHYYRKGYMRSVEEIYHEAKWTNTIFVEFPVDGDSTSAHDDSKGVEASVALRDMFGNNGLGHGKLSNDILIGSAVGGVLHLGEYSIDPATAEGRISVSQSIELDSTIDNPSYFDDPYANSTFDGSGFVLAGLSKGMDLLKNIRNPENEDGIMVWMVTPLDQISTDAEDKSGGKDLSKWRKRLLFEDDGSRIRTASTAVLVPIDPASDSGRRRAQLFVSGFFSKNMVTCIVDL
;
A
#
# COMPACT_ATOMS: atom_id res chain seq x y z
N MET A 1 28.17 -52.72 -38.44
CA MET A 1 28.24 -51.84 -37.26
C MET A 1 28.40 -50.41 -37.73
N THR A 2 27.30 -49.67 -37.83
CA THR A 2 27.29 -48.23 -38.15
C THR A 2 26.94 -47.49 -36.86
N GLY A 3 27.96 -46.97 -36.17
CA GLY A 3 27.79 -46.14 -34.99
C GLY A 3 27.37 -44.72 -35.39
N SER A 4 26.15 -44.31 -35.04
CA SER A 4 25.73 -42.93 -35.18
C SER A 4 26.47 -42.06 -34.16
N ARG A 5 27.31 -41.14 -34.65
CA ARG A 5 27.92 -40.09 -33.82
C ARG A 5 26.82 -39.13 -33.39
N PHE A 6 26.50 -39.08 -32.09
CA PHE A 6 25.67 -38.03 -31.54
C PHE A 6 26.39 -36.68 -31.74
N SER A 7 25.75 -35.74 -32.44
CA SER A 7 26.31 -34.40 -32.67
C SER A 7 26.12 -33.55 -31.42
N TYR A 8 27.21 -33.30 -30.70
CA TYR A 8 27.22 -32.42 -29.53
C TYR A 8 27.04 -30.93 -29.87
N ALA A 9 26.97 -30.57 -31.16
CA ALA A 9 26.87 -29.17 -31.60
C ALA A 9 25.54 -28.50 -31.19
N THR A 10 24.42 -29.23 -31.25
CA THR A 10 23.10 -28.67 -30.90
C THR A 10 22.96 -28.41 -29.40
N PRO A 11 23.30 -29.35 -28.49
CA PRO A 11 23.33 -29.07 -27.05
C PRO A 11 24.25 -27.91 -26.66
N LEU A 12 25.42 -27.80 -27.31
CA LEU A 12 26.39 -26.74 -27.02
C LEU A 12 25.90 -25.36 -27.47
N ALA A 13 25.21 -25.28 -28.62
CA ALA A 13 24.61 -24.06 -29.13
C ALA A 13 23.44 -23.59 -28.24
N ILE A 14 22.57 -24.50 -27.81
CA ILE A 14 21.49 -24.19 -26.86
C ILE A 14 22.05 -23.69 -25.54
N LEU A 15 23.08 -24.35 -24.99
CA LEU A 15 23.74 -23.92 -23.77
C LEU A 15 24.38 -22.53 -23.92
N SER A 16 25.03 -22.27 -25.06
CA SER A 16 25.66 -20.97 -25.33
C SER A 16 24.63 -19.84 -25.44
N ILE A 17 23.49 -20.08 -26.10
CA ILE A 17 22.37 -19.12 -26.17
C ILE A 17 21.79 -18.90 -24.78
N ALA A 18 21.60 -19.95 -23.98
CA ALA A 18 21.08 -19.82 -22.61
C ALA A 18 22.05 -19.05 -21.71
N VAL A 19 23.36 -19.32 -21.78
CA VAL A 19 24.38 -18.57 -21.03
C VAL A 19 24.43 -17.11 -21.47
N PHE A 20 24.38 -16.83 -22.77
CA PHE A 20 24.38 -15.47 -23.30
C PHE A 20 23.11 -14.70 -22.93
N ALA A 21 21.94 -15.34 -23.04
CA ALA A 21 20.67 -14.75 -22.61
C ALA A 21 20.65 -14.50 -21.09
N SER A 22 21.14 -15.44 -20.27
CA SER A 22 21.30 -15.24 -18.82
C SER A 22 22.32 -14.15 -18.49
N TYR A 23 23.40 -14.01 -19.25
CA TYR A 23 24.38 -12.94 -19.05
C TYR A 23 23.80 -11.55 -19.37
N LEU A 24 23.03 -11.43 -20.46
CA LEU A 24 22.45 -10.16 -20.88
C LEU A 24 21.18 -9.77 -20.10
N TYR A 25 20.32 -10.74 -19.81
CA TYR A 25 18.98 -10.49 -19.28
C TYR A 25 18.76 -11.09 -17.89
N GLY A 26 19.66 -11.95 -17.40
CA GLY A 26 19.50 -12.62 -16.11
C GLY A 26 19.40 -11.63 -14.96
N ALA A 27 20.20 -10.57 -14.94
CA ALA A 27 20.10 -9.52 -13.92
C ALA A 27 18.76 -8.76 -13.99
N LEU A 28 18.22 -8.52 -15.18
CA LEU A 28 16.95 -7.81 -15.39
C LEU A 28 15.73 -8.66 -15.01
N LEU A 29 15.82 -9.99 -15.15
CA LEU A 29 14.72 -10.91 -14.88
C LEU A 29 14.79 -11.54 -13.49
N TYR A 30 15.97 -11.62 -12.88
CA TYR A 30 16.16 -12.25 -11.57
C TYR A 30 15.28 -11.61 -10.50
N ARG A 31 15.31 -10.27 -10.41
CA ARG A 31 14.57 -9.56 -9.37
C ARG A 31 13.04 -9.76 -9.49
N PRO A 32 12.40 -9.54 -10.66
CA PRO A 32 11.00 -9.88 -10.85
C PRO A 32 10.65 -11.35 -10.54
N ILE A 33 11.53 -12.32 -10.90
CA ILE A 33 11.28 -13.74 -10.62
C ILE A 33 11.17 -14.00 -9.11
N ILE A 34 12.04 -13.39 -8.31
CA ILE A 34 12.02 -13.52 -6.84
C ILE A 34 10.80 -12.80 -6.26
N VAL A 35 10.65 -11.50 -6.54
CA VAL A 35 9.62 -10.64 -5.95
C VAL A 35 8.22 -11.13 -6.27
N LEU A 36 7.94 -11.47 -7.54
CA LEU A 36 6.64 -11.98 -7.97
C LEU A 36 6.41 -13.45 -7.59
N GLY A 37 7.41 -14.10 -6.99
CA GLY A 37 7.29 -15.45 -6.42
C GLY A 37 7.04 -16.54 -7.45
N LEU A 38 7.59 -16.42 -8.67
CA LEU A 38 7.25 -17.33 -9.78
C LEU A 38 7.39 -18.82 -9.42
N PHE A 39 8.39 -19.15 -8.59
CA PHE A 39 8.65 -20.51 -8.08
C PHE A 39 8.41 -20.65 -6.57
N ARG A 40 7.83 -19.64 -5.92
CA ARG A 40 7.53 -19.72 -4.48
C ARG A 40 6.38 -20.68 -4.23
N VAL A 41 6.54 -21.53 -3.22
CA VAL A 41 5.45 -22.30 -2.64
C VAL A 41 4.81 -21.42 -1.57
N LYS A 42 3.49 -21.23 -1.64
CA LYS A 42 2.74 -20.44 -0.64
C LYS A 42 2.97 -21.05 0.75
N GLY A 43 3.51 -20.27 1.68
CA GLY A 43 3.69 -20.71 3.06
C GLY A 43 2.42 -20.52 3.89
N HIS A 44 2.33 -21.25 4.99
CA HIS A 44 1.25 -21.15 5.96
C HIS A 44 1.85 -21.34 7.35
N MET A 45 1.81 -20.31 8.20
CA MET A 45 2.30 -20.42 9.58
C MET A 45 1.23 -21.03 10.51
N PRO A 46 1.37 -22.30 10.97
CA PRO A 46 0.31 -23.01 11.68
C PRO A 46 0.21 -22.66 13.17
N ALA A 47 1.26 -22.06 13.77
CA ALA A 47 1.33 -21.78 15.20
C ALA A 47 0.74 -20.42 15.61
N ILE A 48 0.26 -19.64 14.64
CA ILE A 48 -0.29 -18.31 14.87
C ILE A 48 -1.81 -18.41 14.90
N ASP A 49 -2.40 -18.09 16.05
CA ASP A 49 -3.85 -17.98 16.20
C ASP A 49 -4.32 -16.70 15.51
N VAL A 50 -5.19 -16.84 14.51
CA VAL A 50 -5.65 -15.76 13.66
C VAL A 50 -7.12 -15.49 13.96
N THR A 51 -7.42 -14.27 14.37
CA THR A 51 -8.78 -13.80 14.61
C THR A 51 -9.26 -12.94 13.44
N VAL A 52 -10.47 -13.23 12.95
CA VAL A 52 -11.11 -12.45 11.89
C VAL A 52 -11.81 -11.23 12.50
N ILE A 53 -11.66 -10.07 11.85
CA ILE A 53 -12.38 -8.84 12.23
C ILE A 53 -13.53 -8.66 11.24
N PRO A 54 -14.79 -8.91 11.63
CA PRO A 54 -15.92 -8.81 10.70
C PRO A 54 -16.13 -7.37 10.21
N ASN A 55 -16.93 -7.20 9.15
CA ASN A 55 -17.30 -5.87 8.60
C ASN A 55 -16.06 -5.08 8.11
N THR A 56 -15.11 -5.75 7.46
CA THR A 56 -13.87 -5.16 6.91
C THR A 56 -13.59 -5.69 5.50
N ILE A 57 -14.60 -5.62 4.63
CA ILE A 57 -14.52 -6.14 3.26
C ILE A 57 -13.61 -5.23 2.43
N HIS A 58 -12.58 -5.81 1.84
CA HIS A 58 -11.66 -5.16 0.91
C HIS A 58 -11.13 -3.82 1.41
N CYS A 59 -10.76 -3.78 2.69
CA CYS A 59 -10.07 -2.64 3.27
C CYS A 59 -8.63 -2.67 2.77
N GLU A 60 -8.29 -1.71 1.92
CA GLU A 60 -7.02 -1.76 1.20
C GLU A 60 -5.89 -1.16 2.04
N ASP A 61 -6.19 -0.13 2.82
CA ASP A 61 -5.22 0.60 3.62
C ASP A 61 -5.62 0.77 5.10
N LEU A 62 -4.61 0.82 5.99
CA LEU A 62 -4.73 0.84 7.45
C LEU A 62 -3.80 1.87 8.09
N HIS A 63 -4.34 2.70 8.96
CA HIS A 63 -3.54 3.62 9.79
C HIS A 63 -3.82 3.45 11.26
N TYR A 64 -2.79 3.11 12.04
CA TYR A 64 -2.89 3.08 13.50
C TYR A 64 -2.68 4.48 14.07
N HIS A 65 -3.76 5.09 14.56
CA HIS A 65 -3.74 6.42 15.16
C HIS A 65 -3.31 6.34 16.63
N LYS A 66 -1.99 6.36 16.87
CA LYS A 66 -1.38 6.23 18.21
C LYS A 66 -2.02 7.11 19.30
N PRO A 67 -2.34 8.40 19.09
CA PRO A 67 -2.98 9.23 20.11
C PRO A 67 -4.33 8.68 20.62
N SER A 68 -5.14 8.13 19.71
CA SER A 68 -6.45 7.55 20.05
C SER A 68 -6.41 6.06 20.40
N GLY A 69 -5.37 5.36 19.96
CA GLY A 69 -5.28 3.91 20.06
C GLY A 69 -6.24 3.15 19.15
N LEU A 70 -6.78 3.79 18.10
CA LEU A 70 -7.72 3.22 17.13
C LEU A 70 -7.03 3.01 15.76
N ILE A 71 -7.60 2.14 14.94
CA ILE A 71 -7.16 1.93 13.55
C ILE A 71 -8.21 2.52 12.62
N PHE A 72 -7.77 3.32 11.65
CA PHE A 72 -8.60 3.90 10.60
C PHE A 72 -8.39 3.16 9.29
N THR A 73 -9.46 3.02 8.50
CA THR A 73 -9.40 2.31 7.22
C THR A 73 -10.54 2.72 6.27
N ALA A 74 -10.36 2.47 4.98
CA ALA A 74 -11.39 2.60 3.95
C ALA A 74 -11.69 1.26 3.27
N CYS A 75 -12.95 0.86 3.27
CA CYS A 75 -13.40 -0.46 2.86
C CYS A 75 -14.49 -0.38 1.79
N GLN A 76 -14.66 -1.47 1.04
CA GLN A 76 -15.85 -1.64 0.22
C GLN A 76 -17.01 -2.14 1.08
N ASN A 77 -18.24 -1.86 0.67
CA ASN A 77 -19.41 -2.42 1.32
C ASN A 77 -19.87 -3.74 0.66
N GLU A 78 -19.54 -3.95 -0.61
CA GLU A 78 -19.96 -5.11 -1.39
C GLU A 78 -18.75 -5.77 -2.07
N GLU A 79 -18.66 -7.11 -1.97
CA GLU A 79 -17.52 -7.87 -2.51
C GLU A 79 -17.42 -7.72 -4.05
N LYS A 80 -18.54 -7.85 -4.75
CA LYS A 80 -18.62 -7.87 -6.22
C LYS A 80 -18.14 -6.57 -6.89
N ASP A 81 -18.22 -5.45 -6.18
CA ASP A 81 -17.97 -4.12 -6.75
C ASP A 81 -16.53 -4.01 -7.22
N ARG A 82 -15.58 -4.45 -6.39
CA ARG A 82 -14.14 -4.37 -6.68
C ARG A 82 -13.69 -5.26 -7.85
N PHE A 83 -14.37 -6.40 -8.05
CA PHE A 83 -14.08 -7.28 -9.20
C PHE A 83 -14.61 -6.72 -10.53
N SER A 84 -15.63 -5.84 -10.46
CA SER A 84 -16.24 -5.19 -11.62
C SER A 84 -15.54 -3.87 -11.96
N TRP A 85 -15.19 -3.09 -10.94
CA TRP A 85 -14.57 -1.78 -11.08
C TRP A 85 -13.52 -1.55 -10.00
N PHE A 86 -12.26 -1.55 -10.41
CA PHE A 86 -11.12 -1.15 -9.58
C PHE A 86 -9.94 -0.80 -10.49
N PRO A 87 -9.81 0.48 -10.89
CA PRO A 87 -8.76 0.97 -11.78
C PRO A 87 -7.31 0.59 -11.39
N PRO A 88 -6.93 0.53 -10.09
CA PRO A 88 -5.59 0.07 -9.66
C PRO A 88 -5.27 -1.38 -10.02
N LEU A 89 -6.25 -2.16 -10.49
CA LEU A 89 -6.07 -3.51 -11.02
C LEU A 89 -6.42 -3.61 -12.51
N GLY A 90 -6.67 -2.48 -13.17
CA GLY A 90 -7.07 -2.43 -14.58
C GLY A 90 -8.51 -2.92 -14.82
N ASN A 91 -9.33 -2.99 -13.77
CA ASN A 91 -10.72 -3.42 -13.85
C ASN A 91 -11.63 -2.21 -14.16
N PHE A 92 -12.24 -2.20 -15.35
CA PHE A 92 -13.10 -1.11 -15.85
C PHE A 92 -14.39 -1.65 -16.47
N ASP A 93 -14.92 -2.78 -15.96
CA ASP A 93 -15.90 -3.59 -16.69
C ASP A 93 -17.30 -2.98 -16.65
N ASP A 94 -17.70 -2.45 -15.48
CA ASP A 94 -19.05 -1.90 -15.28
C ASP A 94 -19.00 -0.50 -14.63
N PRO A 95 -19.12 0.57 -15.43
CA PRO A 95 -19.17 1.93 -14.90
C PRO A 95 -20.48 2.25 -14.17
N ILE A 96 -21.54 1.46 -14.35
CA ILE A 96 -22.80 1.63 -13.62
C ILE A 96 -22.58 1.17 -12.17
N ILE A 97 -21.98 -0.01 -11.98
CA ILE A 97 -21.56 -0.48 -10.65
C ILE A 97 -20.66 0.57 -9.99
N ALA A 98 -19.63 1.05 -10.70
CA ALA A 98 -18.74 2.08 -10.21
C ALA A 98 -19.45 3.35 -9.71
N SER A 99 -20.47 3.83 -10.43
CA SER A 99 -21.25 5.01 -10.06
C SER A 99 -22.20 4.78 -8.87
N GLN A 100 -22.53 3.52 -8.59
CA GLN A 100 -23.42 3.10 -7.52
C GLN A 100 -22.68 2.58 -6.28
N THR A 101 -21.39 2.24 -6.40
CA THR A 101 -20.57 1.77 -5.29
C THR A 101 -20.55 2.82 -4.18
N ARG A 102 -20.80 2.34 -2.96
CA ARG A 102 -20.76 3.13 -1.73
C ARG A 102 -19.81 2.42 -0.77
N GLY A 103 -18.52 2.71 -0.86
CA GLY A 103 -17.55 2.29 0.16
C GLY A 103 -17.80 2.97 1.50
N SER A 104 -16.96 2.69 2.50
CA SER A 104 -17.07 3.28 3.83
C SER A 104 -15.72 3.58 4.46
N LEU A 105 -15.68 4.60 5.31
CA LEU A 105 -14.62 4.78 6.30
C LEU A 105 -15.01 4.03 7.58
N LYS A 106 -14.04 3.36 8.20
CA LYS A 106 -14.25 2.59 9.43
C LYS A 106 -13.19 2.90 10.48
N VAL A 107 -13.60 2.80 11.73
CA VAL A 107 -12.73 2.91 12.90
C VAL A 107 -12.78 1.59 13.67
N ILE A 108 -11.62 1.02 13.94
CA ILE A 108 -11.49 -0.28 14.58
C ILE A 108 -10.84 -0.10 15.95
N ASN A 109 -11.47 -0.65 16.98
CA ASN A 109 -10.88 -0.73 18.31
C ASN A 109 -10.03 -2.01 18.43
N PRO A 110 -8.70 -1.91 18.53
CA PRO A 110 -7.84 -3.09 18.52
C PRO A 110 -8.03 -4.01 19.74
N LYS A 111 -8.60 -3.50 20.84
CA LYS A 111 -8.85 -4.28 22.06
C LYS A 111 -10.14 -5.09 21.98
N THR A 112 -11.21 -4.52 21.42
CA THR A 112 -12.52 -5.18 21.31
C THR A 112 -12.75 -5.85 19.98
N LEU A 113 -11.92 -5.52 18.97
CA LEU A 113 -12.07 -5.91 17.56
C LEU A 113 -13.39 -5.43 16.93
N GLU A 114 -14.02 -4.43 17.53
CA GLU A 114 -15.20 -3.78 16.98
C GLU A 114 -14.81 -2.88 15.81
N SER A 115 -15.50 -3.05 14.68
CA SER A 115 -15.35 -2.24 13.46
C SER A 115 -16.59 -1.37 13.27
N THR A 116 -16.44 -0.07 13.54
CA THR A 116 -17.50 0.93 13.44
C THR A 116 -17.48 1.59 12.06
N THR A 117 -18.57 1.46 11.31
CA THR A 117 -18.77 2.18 10.04
C THR A 117 -19.18 3.61 10.32
N LEU A 118 -18.45 4.59 9.78
CA LEU A 118 -18.78 6.02 9.92
C LEU A 118 -19.89 6.42 8.94
N ARG A 119 -20.90 7.15 9.45
CA ARG A 119 -21.96 7.74 8.65
C ARG A 119 -21.45 9.01 7.97
N PHE A 120 -21.56 9.07 6.65
CA PHE A 120 -21.15 10.26 5.90
C PHE A 120 -22.18 11.39 6.05
N ASP A 121 -21.66 12.57 6.40
CA ASP A 121 -22.37 13.84 6.32
C ASP A 121 -21.82 14.63 5.13
N ASN A 122 -22.73 15.23 4.35
CA ASN A 122 -22.41 15.99 3.13
C ASN A 122 -21.73 15.21 2.00
N PHE A 123 -21.89 13.89 1.92
CA PHE A 123 -21.35 13.08 0.83
C PHE A 123 -22.28 11.93 0.44
N ASP A 124 -22.82 11.98 -0.78
CA ASP A 124 -23.71 10.97 -1.36
C ASP A 124 -23.21 10.40 -2.71
N GLU A 125 -21.96 10.71 -3.06
CA GLU A 125 -21.32 10.29 -4.31
C GLU A 125 -20.85 8.82 -4.29
N ALA A 126 -20.38 8.35 -5.44
CA ALA A 126 -19.68 7.08 -5.54
C ALA A 126 -18.37 7.11 -4.74
N PHE A 127 -18.10 6.05 -3.99
CA PHE A 127 -16.87 5.92 -3.20
C PHE A 127 -16.22 4.57 -3.41
N VAL A 128 -15.26 4.50 -4.33
CA VAL A 128 -14.47 3.30 -4.63
C VAL A 128 -13.13 3.43 -3.91
N THR A 129 -13.02 2.84 -2.73
CA THR A 129 -11.91 3.05 -1.79
C THR A 129 -10.59 2.41 -2.20
N HIS A 130 -9.50 3.08 -1.85
CA HIS A 130 -8.11 2.63 -2.00
C HIS A 130 -7.28 3.14 -0.81
N GLY A 131 -6.09 3.73 -1.03
CA GLY A 131 -5.24 4.29 0.01
C GLY A 131 -5.86 5.48 0.76
N ILE A 132 -5.48 5.63 2.04
CA ILE A 132 -5.88 6.74 2.90
C ILE A 132 -4.69 7.32 3.65
N ASP A 133 -4.86 8.48 4.26
CA ASP A 133 -4.00 8.93 5.35
C ASP A 133 -4.79 9.76 6.36
N ILE A 134 -4.27 9.87 7.57
CA ILE A 134 -4.90 10.59 8.68
C ILE A 134 -3.93 11.56 9.34
N ILE A 135 -4.42 12.75 9.66
CA ILE A 135 -3.68 13.73 10.48
C ILE A 135 -4.57 14.31 11.56
N ASP A 136 -3.98 14.62 12.71
CA ASP A 136 -4.65 15.40 13.74
C ASP A 136 -5.07 16.76 13.20
N ASP A 137 -6.26 17.22 13.57
CA ASP A 137 -6.67 18.61 13.36
C ASP A 137 -5.81 19.53 14.26
N PRO A 138 -4.93 20.38 13.69
CA PRO A 138 -4.06 21.25 14.47
C PRO A 138 -4.84 22.31 15.26
N GLN A 139 -6.11 22.57 14.93
CA GLN A 139 -6.98 23.51 15.63
C GLN A 139 -7.78 22.84 16.77
N SER A 140 -7.79 21.50 16.84
CA SER A 140 -8.49 20.77 17.89
C SER A 140 -7.74 20.86 19.23
N GLN A 141 -8.34 21.60 20.17
CA GLN A 141 -7.76 21.79 21.52
C GLN A 141 -7.64 20.47 22.29
N ASP A 142 -8.62 19.58 22.12
CA ASP A 142 -8.69 18.30 22.82
C ASP A 142 -8.00 17.16 22.05
N ARG A 143 -7.41 17.44 20.87
CA ARG A 143 -6.78 16.46 19.96
C ARG A 143 -7.66 15.24 19.67
N ASN A 144 -8.97 15.47 19.62
CA ASN A 144 -9.97 14.44 19.36
C ASN A 144 -10.58 14.56 17.96
N LYS A 145 -9.95 15.31 17.05
CA LYS A 145 -10.42 15.49 15.69
C LYS A 145 -9.29 15.21 14.71
N VAL A 146 -9.66 14.59 13.59
CA VAL A 146 -8.72 14.20 12.54
C VAL A 146 -9.28 14.57 11.18
N TYR A 147 -8.37 14.86 10.26
CA TYR A 147 -8.67 14.84 8.83
C TYR A 147 -8.32 13.47 8.26
N ILE A 148 -9.18 12.96 7.39
CA ILE A 148 -8.98 11.71 6.66
C ILE A 148 -8.94 12.05 5.18
N PHE A 149 -7.84 11.72 4.51
CA PHE A 149 -7.68 11.85 3.07
C PHE A 149 -7.87 10.45 2.47
N ALA A 150 -8.68 10.33 1.43
CA ALA A 150 -8.99 9.02 0.84
C ALA A 150 -9.01 9.07 -0.68
N VAL A 151 -8.28 8.15 -1.32
CA VAL A 151 -8.36 7.95 -2.77
C VAL A 151 -9.72 7.37 -3.15
N ASN A 152 -10.36 7.95 -4.15
CA ASN A 152 -11.65 7.54 -4.67
C ASN A 152 -11.63 7.37 -6.21
N HIS A 153 -11.85 6.16 -6.68
CA HIS A 153 -11.79 5.81 -8.11
C HIS A 153 -13.14 5.86 -8.82
N LYS A 154 -13.70 7.05 -9.01
CA LYS A 154 -15.00 7.24 -9.67
C LYS A 154 -14.94 6.91 -11.18
N ALA A 155 -16.06 6.47 -11.75
CA ALA A 155 -16.23 6.41 -13.20
C ALA A 155 -16.27 7.83 -13.77
N ASN A 156 -15.59 8.07 -14.89
CA ASN A 156 -15.49 9.40 -15.47
C ASN A 156 -16.76 9.78 -16.26
N PRO A 157 -17.53 10.81 -15.86
CA PRO A 157 -18.70 11.25 -16.60
C PRO A 157 -18.36 11.77 -18.02
N GLU A 158 -17.17 12.33 -18.24
CA GLU A 158 -16.74 12.74 -19.59
C GLU A 158 -16.67 11.52 -20.52
N HIS A 159 -16.12 10.41 -20.04
CA HIS A 159 -16.00 9.19 -20.83
C HIS A 159 -17.35 8.50 -21.03
N TYR A 160 -18.12 8.26 -19.96
CA TYR A 160 -19.30 7.41 -20.04
C TYR A 160 -20.62 8.17 -20.31
N VAL A 161 -20.79 9.37 -19.76
CA VAL A 161 -22.03 10.15 -19.91
C VAL A 161 -21.95 11.04 -21.15
N LYS A 162 -20.86 11.79 -21.31
CA LYS A 162 -20.63 12.66 -22.47
C LYS A 162 -20.04 11.91 -23.68
N ARG A 163 -19.69 10.63 -23.51
CA ARG A 163 -19.18 9.75 -24.57
C ARG A 163 -17.90 10.26 -25.23
N ASN A 164 -17.05 10.94 -24.46
CA ASN A 164 -15.74 11.38 -24.91
C ASN A 164 -14.73 10.24 -24.77
N ALA A 165 -14.51 9.50 -25.86
CA ALA A 165 -13.56 8.39 -25.89
C ALA A 165 -12.10 8.79 -25.60
N SER A 166 -11.76 10.08 -25.67
CA SER A 166 -10.43 10.59 -25.32
C SER A 166 -10.27 10.90 -23.83
N ALA A 167 -11.36 10.99 -23.07
CA ALA A 167 -11.30 11.11 -21.62
C ALA A 167 -10.91 9.75 -21.00
N PRO A 168 -10.12 9.72 -19.90
CA PRO A 168 -9.85 8.48 -19.18
C PRO A 168 -11.14 7.84 -18.64
N GLU A 169 -11.18 6.51 -18.53
CA GLU A 169 -12.32 5.79 -17.95
C GLU A 169 -12.60 6.15 -16.50
N SER A 170 -11.57 6.37 -15.67
CA SER A 170 -11.74 6.80 -14.29
C SER A 170 -11.42 8.28 -14.10
N HIS A 171 -12.23 8.93 -13.27
CA HIS A 171 -11.98 10.26 -12.72
C HIS A 171 -11.62 10.08 -11.25
N SER A 172 -10.39 9.64 -11.00
CA SER A 172 -9.91 9.37 -9.64
C SER A 172 -9.58 10.68 -8.93
N VAL A 173 -10.07 10.84 -7.71
CA VAL A 173 -9.91 12.05 -6.88
C VAL A 173 -9.41 11.67 -5.49
N VAL A 174 -9.03 12.66 -4.70
CA VAL A 174 -8.81 12.52 -3.25
C VAL A 174 -9.97 13.20 -2.53
N GLU A 175 -10.70 12.45 -1.73
CA GLU A 175 -11.78 12.94 -0.88
C GLU A 175 -11.22 13.30 0.49
N ILE A 176 -11.58 14.46 1.01
CA ILE A 176 -11.13 14.95 2.31
C ILE A 176 -12.31 14.98 3.25
N PHE A 177 -12.10 14.39 4.42
CA PHE A 177 -13.10 14.27 5.46
C PHE A 177 -12.57 14.79 6.79
N HIS A 178 -13.49 15.21 7.66
CA HIS A 178 -13.19 15.64 9.02
C HIS A 178 -14.04 14.83 10.01
N HIS A 179 -13.39 14.23 10.99
CA HIS A 179 -14.00 13.29 11.93
C HIS A 179 -13.66 13.64 13.38
N GLU A 180 -14.67 13.64 14.24
CA GLU A 180 -14.49 13.71 15.69
C GLU A 180 -14.42 12.30 16.28
N ILE A 181 -13.30 11.95 16.90
CA ILE A 181 -13.04 10.63 17.46
C ILE A 181 -14.06 10.29 18.53
N GLY A 182 -14.73 9.14 18.36
CA GLY A 182 -15.80 8.66 19.24
C GLY A 182 -17.20 9.03 18.78
N SER A 183 -17.34 9.88 17.75
CA SER A 183 -18.60 10.06 17.03
C SER A 183 -18.86 8.92 16.05
N ASP A 184 -20.09 8.82 15.54
CA ASP A 184 -20.50 7.83 14.55
C ASP A 184 -20.56 8.40 13.12
N ASN A 185 -20.13 9.64 12.91
CA ASN A 185 -20.20 10.33 11.64
C ASN A 185 -18.85 10.92 11.19
N VAL A 186 -18.80 11.26 9.92
CA VAL A 186 -17.65 11.94 9.31
C VAL A 186 -18.16 12.91 8.25
N GLU A 187 -17.69 14.14 8.32
CA GLU A 187 -18.10 15.22 7.44
C GLU A 187 -17.18 15.28 6.23
N HIS A 188 -17.74 15.27 5.02
CA HIS A 188 -16.97 15.57 3.82
C HIS A 188 -16.69 17.06 3.73
N VAL A 189 -15.42 17.37 3.51
CA VAL A 189 -14.90 18.73 3.40
C VAL A 189 -14.85 19.14 1.95
N ARG A 190 -14.21 18.32 1.09
CA ARG A 190 -14.11 18.56 -0.36
C ARG A 190 -13.52 17.35 -1.11
N SER A 191 -13.74 17.36 -2.42
CA SER A 191 -12.99 16.54 -3.38
C SER A 191 -11.80 17.34 -3.95
N VAL A 192 -10.70 16.66 -4.27
CA VAL A 192 -9.49 17.24 -4.86
C VAL A 192 -9.06 16.44 -6.08
N TRP A 193 -8.96 17.13 -7.22
CA TRP A 193 -8.54 16.59 -8.51
C TRP A 193 -7.55 17.52 -9.21
N HIS A 194 -6.58 16.94 -9.91
CA HIS A 194 -5.68 17.66 -10.78
C HIS A 194 -5.19 16.75 -11.92
N PRO A 195 -4.87 17.25 -13.13
CA PRO A 195 -4.37 16.43 -14.25
C PRO A 195 -3.12 15.59 -13.96
N LEU A 196 -2.32 15.98 -12.95
CA LEU A 196 -1.17 15.21 -12.49
C LEU A 196 -1.56 14.00 -11.61
N ILE A 197 -2.76 13.98 -11.02
CA ILE A 197 -3.31 12.84 -10.27
C ILE A 197 -3.96 11.90 -11.30
N ARG A 198 -3.15 11.01 -11.88
CA ARG A 198 -3.54 10.19 -13.04
C ARG A 198 -4.04 8.81 -12.66
N THR A 199 -3.38 8.18 -11.69
CA THR A 199 -3.52 6.80 -11.23
C THR A 199 -3.19 6.77 -9.73
N PRO A 200 -3.91 7.56 -8.91
CA PRO A 200 -3.59 7.70 -7.49
C PRO A 200 -3.64 6.35 -6.79
N ASN A 201 -2.61 6.04 -6.00
CA ASN A 201 -2.58 4.81 -5.22
C ASN A 201 -2.78 5.11 -3.74
N ASP A 202 -1.86 5.87 -3.16
CA ASP A 202 -1.87 6.18 -1.74
C ASP A 202 -1.46 7.62 -1.42
N ILE A 203 -1.74 8.05 -0.20
CA ILE A 203 -1.66 9.44 0.27
C ILE A 203 -0.65 9.57 1.41
N PHE A 204 0.04 10.72 1.43
CA PHE A 204 0.74 11.22 2.60
C PHE A 204 0.24 12.63 2.88
N ALA A 205 -0.63 12.78 3.87
CA ALA A 205 -1.18 14.05 4.30
C ALA A 205 -0.12 14.85 5.07
N VAL A 206 0.10 16.09 4.65
CA VAL A 206 1.07 17.00 5.27
C VAL A 206 0.36 18.00 6.17
N SER A 207 -0.74 18.54 5.68
CA SER A 207 -1.57 19.53 6.37
C SER A 207 -3.03 19.36 5.99
N THR A 208 -3.92 20.15 6.58
CA THR A 208 -5.34 20.18 6.22
C THR A 208 -5.60 20.63 4.77
N SER A 209 -4.57 21.14 4.08
CA SER A 209 -4.64 21.72 2.72
C SER A 209 -3.59 21.18 1.75
N SER A 210 -2.81 20.17 2.15
CA SER A 210 -1.74 19.65 1.29
C SER A 210 -1.38 18.20 1.57
N PHE A 211 -1.03 17.48 0.51
CA PHE A 211 -0.66 16.07 0.58
C PHE A 211 0.27 15.68 -0.58
N PHE A 212 0.97 14.56 -0.42
CA PHE A 212 1.57 13.82 -1.51
C PHE A 212 0.67 12.68 -1.93
N VAL A 213 0.64 12.36 -3.23
CA VAL A 213 -0.08 11.22 -3.79
C VAL A 213 0.77 10.50 -4.82
N THR A 214 0.84 9.18 -4.73
CA THR A 214 1.55 8.35 -5.72
C THR A 214 0.69 8.12 -6.95
N ASN A 215 1.28 8.20 -8.13
CA ASN A 215 0.73 7.59 -9.33
C ASN A 215 1.39 6.24 -9.55
N ASP A 216 0.64 5.15 -9.48
CA ASP A 216 1.20 3.79 -9.50
C ASP A 216 1.47 3.21 -10.88
N HIS A 217 0.90 3.83 -11.91
CA HIS A 217 1.03 3.37 -13.30
C HIS A 217 1.17 4.55 -14.26
N TYR A 218 2.01 4.39 -15.28
CA TYR A 218 1.98 5.30 -16.42
C TYR A 218 0.86 4.91 -17.38
N TYR A 219 0.64 3.61 -17.59
CA TYR A 219 -0.44 3.09 -18.43
C TYR A 219 -1.65 2.68 -17.59
N ARG A 220 -2.80 3.30 -17.83
CA ARG A 220 -4.04 2.99 -17.07
C ARG A 220 -4.56 1.57 -17.28
N LYS A 221 -4.27 0.96 -18.45
CA LYS A 221 -4.70 -0.39 -18.82
C LYS A 221 -3.92 -0.93 -20.01
N GLY A 222 -4.19 -2.19 -20.34
CA GLY A 222 -3.68 -2.86 -21.55
C GLY A 222 -2.27 -3.43 -21.38
N TYR A 223 -1.74 -4.00 -22.46
CA TYR A 223 -0.50 -4.79 -22.40
C TYR A 223 0.71 -4.01 -21.86
N MET A 224 0.83 -2.72 -22.18
CA MET A 224 1.94 -1.90 -21.70
C MET A 224 1.92 -1.69 -20.18
N ARG A 225 0.76 -1.79 -19.54
CA ARG A 225 0.65 -1.80 -18.07
C ARG A 225 1.26 -3.07 -17.48
N SER A 226 1.00 -4.23 -18.06
CA SER A 226 1.67 -5.47 -17.63
C SER A 226 3.17 -5.45 -17.90
N VAL A 227 3.62 -4.73 -18.93
CA VAL A 227 5.07 -4.55 -19.20
C VAL A 227 5.71 -3.69 -18.12
N GLU A 228 5.09 -2.57 -17.72
CA GLU A 228 5.65 -1.71 -16.65
C GLU A 228 5.66 -2.39 -15.28
N GLU A 229 4.81 -3.39 -15.03
CA GLU A 229 4.83 -4.17 -13.79
C GLU A 229 5.99 -5.18 -13.71
N ILE A 230 6.50 -5.65 -14.87
CA ILE A 230 7.52 -6.72 -14.94
C ILE A 230 8.91 -6.17 -15.28
N TYR A 231 8.97 -5.12 -16.10
CA TYR A 231 10.22 -4.54 -16.55
C TYR A 231 10.76 -3.54 -15.52
N HIS A 232 11.71 -3.97 -14.69
CA HIS A 232 12.23 -3.19 -13.55
C HIS A 232 12.87 -1.83 -13.90
N GLU A 233 13.18 -1.56 -15.17
CA GLU A 233 13.63 -0.24 -15.65
C GLU A 233 12.49 0.66 -16.16
N ALA A 234 11.23 0.22 -16.06
CA ALA A 234 10.03 1.02 -16.29
C ALA A 234 9.81 2.03 -15.17
N LYS A 235 10.81 2.90 -14.95
CA LYS A 235 10.82 3.96 -13.95
C LYS A 235 9.95 5.14 -14.39
N TRP A 236 8.68 4.88 -14.66
CA TRP A 236 7.75 5.83 -15.30
C TRP A 236 6.76 6.45 -14.31
N THR A 237 6.70 5.90 -13.10
CA THR A 237 5.79 6.31 -12.04
C THR A 237 6.37 7.45 -11.22
N ASN A 238 5.53 8.18 -10.50
CA ASN A 238 5.92 9.41 -9.81
C ASN A 238 5.03 9.68 -8.59
N THR A 239 5.47 10.60 -7.74
CA THR A 239 4.69 11.14 -6.62
C THR A 239 4.44 12.62 -6.86
N ILE A 240 3.22 13.06 -6.62
CA ILE A 240 2.75 14.43 -6.85
C ILE A 240 2.53 15.09 -5.50
N PHE A 241 3.03 16.31 -5.33
CA PHE A 241 2.61 17.19 -4.24
C PHE A 241 1.42 18.01 -4.69
N VAL A 242 0.40 18.10 -3.85
CA VAL A 242 -0.87 18.78 -4.12
C VAL A 242 -1.15 19.75 -2.99
N GLU A 243 -1.57 20.96 -3.34
CA GLU A 243 -2.09 21.96 -2.42
C GLU A 243 -3.40 22.53 -2.94
N PHE A 244 -4.23 22.97 -2.00
CA PHE A 244 -5.53 23.56 -2.32
C PHE A 244 -5.95 24.51 -1.18
N PRO A 245 -6.81 25.51 -1.45
CA PRO A 245 -7.31 26.39 -0.40
C PRO A 245 -8.16 25.61 0.61
N VAL A 246 -7.95 25.87 1.91
CA VAL A 246 -8.94 25.49 2.94
C VAL A 246 -10.13 26.42 2.74
N ASP A 247 -11.22 25.91 2.15
CA ASP A 247 -12.30 26.78 1.72
C ASP A 247 -13.13 27.32 2.89
N GLY A 248 -13.45 28.62 2.79
CA GLY A 248 -14.55 29.27 3.51
C GLY A 248 -15.76 29.56 2.61
N ASP A 249 -15.82 28.99 1.40
CA ASP A 249 -16.88 29.22 0.42
C ASP A 249 -17.45 27.88 -0.05
N SER A 250 -18.76 27.68 0.18
CA SER A 250 -19.52 26.44 -0.08
C SER A 250 -19.54 25.98 -1.55
N THR A 251 -18.83 26.68 -2.44
CA THR A 251 -18.77 26.40 -3.88
C THR A 251 -17.62 25.48 -4.27
N SER A 252 -16.57 25.35 -3.45
CA SER A 252 -15.44 24.47 -3.72
C SER A 252 -15.73 22.99 -3.47
N ALA A 253 -16.69 22.69 -2.60
CA ALA A 253 -17.18 21.33 -2.38
C ALA A 253 -17.80 20.70 -3.64
N HIS A 254 -18.11 21.51 -4.67
CA HIS A 254 -18.75 21.07 -5.91
C HIS A 254 -17.83 21.12 -7.15
N ASP A 255 -16.63 21.67 -7.04
CA ASP A 255 -15.63 21.70 -8.12
C ASP A 255 -14.29 21.18 -7.59
N ASP A 256 -14.03 19.90 -7.88
CA ASP A 256 -12.85 19.18 -7.40
C ASP A 256 -11.52 19.75 -7.89
N SER A 257 -11.53 20.60 -8.91
CA SER A 257 -10.33 21.21 -9.50
C SER A 257 -10.08 22.65 -9.02
N LYS A 258 -11.05 23.26 -8.33
CA LYS A 258 -11.00 24.68 -7.98
C LYS A 258 -9.88 24.99 -6.99
N GLY A 259 -8.92 25.78 -7.47
CA GLY A 259 -7.78 26.25 -6.69
C GLY A 259 -6.77 25.16 -6.34
N VAL A 260 -6.87 23.99 -6.97
CA VAL A 260 -5.93 22.88 -6.75
C VAL A 260 -4.69 23.12 -7.60
N GLU A 261 -3.55 23.25 -6.93
CA GLU A 261 -2.24 23.33 -7.55
C GLU A 261 -1.49 22.03 -7.28
N ALA A 262 -0.70 21.57 -8.26
CA ALA A 262 0.11 20.37 -8.06
C ALA A 262 1.43 20.41 -8.82
N SER A 263 2.43 19.76 -8.24
CA SER A 263 3.77 19.64 -8.81
C SER A 263 4.32 18.23 -8.62
N VAL A 264 5.28 17.84 -9.44
CA VAL A 264 5.89 16.51 -9.31
C VAL A 264 6.96 16.55 -8.23
N ALA A 265 6.73 15.83 -7.13
CA ALA A 265 7.61 15.79 -5.96
C ALA A 265 8.71 14.73 -6.03
N LEU A 266 8.44 13.63 -6.73
CA LEU A 266 9.38 12.53 -6.98
C LEU A 266 9.13 11.92 -8.36
N ARG A 267 10.19 11.60 -9.09
CA ARG A 267 10.15 11.04 -10.45
C ARG A 267 10.96 9.76 -10.54
N ASP A 268 10.86 9.10 -11.69
CA ASP A 268 11.72 7.99 -12.07
C ASP A 268 11.62 6.80 -11.12
N MET A 269 10.40 6.55 -10.63
CA MET A 269 10.08 5.43 -9.74
C MET A 269 9.56 4.24 -10.54
N PHE A 270 9.93 3.03 -10.10
CA PHE A 270 9.38 1.77 -10.60
C PHE A 270 8.35 1.26 -9.59
N GLY A 271 7.14 0.94 -10.05
CA GLY A 271 6.09 0.34 -9.21
C GLY A 271 5.70 1.17 -7.99
N ASN A 272 5.78 2.51 -8.07
CA ASN A 272 5.41 3.42 -6.98
C ASN A 272 4.00 3.09 -6.48
N ASN A 273 3.78 3.01 -5.18
CA ASN A 273 2.54 2.45 -4.64
C ASN A 273 2.26 3.13 -3.29
N GLY A 274 2.26 2.41 -2.18
CA GLY A 274 1.92 2.98 -0.89
C GLY A 274 2.88 4.05 -0.35
N LEU A 275 2.33 4.93 0.49
CA LEU A 275 3.05 5.94 1.25
C LEU A 275 2.87 5.68 2.75
N GLY A 276 3.81 6.14 3.57
CA GLY A 276 3.67 6.00 5.01
C GLY A 276 4.53 6.98 5.80
N HIS A 277 4.15 7.21 7.04
CA HIS A 277 4.93 8.01 7.99
C HIS A 277 6.06 7.18 8.59
N GLY A 278 7.25 7.77 8.71
CA GLY A 278 8.40 7.13 9.35
C GLY A 278 8.56 7.49 10.83
N LYS A 279 9.80 7.46 11.30
CA LYS A 279 10.13 7.72 12.71
C LYS A 279 10.10 9.22 13.03
N LEU A 280 10.62 10.03 12.11
CA LEU A 280 10.66 11.48 12.23
C LEU A 280 9.47 12.11 11.51
N SER A 281 9.11 13.34 11.90
CA SER A 281 7.94 14.04 11.35
C SER A 281 8.02 14.36 9.85
N ASN A 282 9.22 14.35 9.28
CA ASN A 282 9.46 14.56 7.85
C ASN A 282 9.84 13.28 7.10
N ASP A 283 9.90 12.13 7.78
CA ASP A 283 10.16 10.85 7.13
C ASP A 283 8.95 10.47 6.28
N ILE A 284 9.22 10.10 5.03
CA ILE A 284 8.23 9.53 4.12
C ILE A 284 8.73 8.17 3.62
N LEU A 285 7.90 7.16 3.84
CA LEU A 285 8.07 5.81 3.36
C LEU A 285 7.39 5.67 2.02
N ILE A 286 8.01 4.95 1.09
CA ILE A 286 7.44 4.71 -0.23
C ILE A 286 7.60 3.24 -0.59
N GLY A 287 6.47 2.54 -0.73
CA GLY A 287 6.41 1.18 -1.23
C GLY A 287 6.57 1.15 -2.75
N SER A 288 7.53 0.39 -3.26
CA SER A 288 7.57 -0.05 -4.66
C SER A 288 7.00 -1.47 -4.71
N ALA A 289 5.72 -1.61 -5.09
CA ALA A 289 4.97 -2.84 -4.85
C ALA A 289 5.55 -4.06 -5.58
N VAL A 290 5.54 -4.01 -6.91
CA VAL A 290 6.07 -5.08 -7.77
C VAL A 290 7.60 -5.15 -7.82
N GLY A 291 8.29 -4.12 -7.32
CA GLY A 291 9.74 -4.14 -7.11
C GLY A 291 10.16 -4.76 -5.79
N GLY A 292 9.24 -4.89 -4.83
CA GLY A 292 9.54 -5.35 -3.48
C GLY A 292 10.57 -4.46 -2.79
N VAL A 293 10.47 -3.14 -2.94
CA VAL A 293 11.47 -2.18 -2.42
C VAL A 293 10.78 -1.16 -1.54
N LEU A 294 11.21 -1.04 -0.29
CA LEU A 294 10.87 0.10 0.55
C LEU A 294 11.90 1.21 0.33
N HIS A 295 11.46 2.38 -0.09
CA HIS A 295 12.29 3.58 -0.12
C HIS A 295 12.07 4.40 1.15
N LEU A 296 13.17 4.80 1.78
CA LEU A 296 13.18 5.75 2.89
C LEU A 296 13.56 7.12 2.33
N GLY A 297 12.70 8.10 2.52
CA GLY A 297 12.95 9.47 2.11
C GLY A 297 12.56 10.48 3.17
N GLU A 298 12.89 11.73 2.87
CA GLU A 298 12.44 12.89 3.62
C GLU A 298 11.70 13.83 2.67
N TYR A 299 10.58 14.39 3.10
CA TYR A 299 9.90 15.43 2.35
C TYR A 299 10.29 16.83 2.85
N SER A 300 10.19 17.80 1.95
CA SER A 300 10.36 19.21 2.25
C SER A 300 9.39 20.02 1.41
N ILE A 301 8.94 21.16 1.93
CA ILE A 301 8.11 22.11 1.19
C ILE A 301 8.86 23.43 1.16
N ASP A 302 9.09 23.96 -0.03
CA ASP A 302 9.71 25.26 -0.20
C ASP A 302 8.69 26.36 0.19
N PRO A 303 8.94 27.14 1.25
CA PRO A 303 7.98 28.14 1.70
C PRO A 303 7.81 29.32 0.73
N ALA A 304 8.73 29.51 -0.22
CA ALA A 304 8.66 30.60 -1.19
C ALA A 304 7.86 30.23 -2.44
N THR A 305 7.91 28.96 -2.86
CA THR A 305 7.24 28.48 -4.08
C THR A 305 6.05 27.56 -3.80
N ALA A 306 5.89 27.13 -2.55
CA ALA A 306 4.93 26.10 -2.14
C ALA A 306 5.10 24.79 -2.95
N GLU A 307 6.33 24.49 -3.35
CA GLU A 307 6.67 23.22 -4.02
C GLU A 307 7.10 22.17 -2.98
N GLY A 308 6.45 21.02 -3.00
CA GLY A 308 6.84 19.83 -2.24
C GLY A 308 7.86 18.98 -3.00
N ARG A 309 8.88 18.49 -2.30
CA ARG A 309 9.93 17.60 -2.84
C ARG A 309 10.18 16.44 -1.90
N ILE A 310 10.44 15.27 -2.46
CA ILE A 310 10.87 14.10 -1.71
C ILE A 310 12.30 13.74 -2.11
N SER A 311 13.17 13.56 -1.12
CA SER A 311 14.54 13.09 -1.29
C SER A 311 14.67 11.69 -0.73
N VAL A 312 14.81 10.69 -1.60
CA VAL A 312 15.06 9.30 -1.19
C VAL A 312 16.52 9.15 -0.76
N SER A 313 16.74 8.73 0.48
CA SER A 313 18.07 8.55 1.06
C SER A 313 18.53 7.09 1.03
N GLN A 314 17.58 6.15 1.08
CA GLN A 314 17.88 4.72 1.10
C GLN A 314 16.77 3.88 0.47
N SER A 315 17.15 2.71 -0.06
CA SER A 315 16.23 1.69 -0.55
C SER A 315 16.54 0.36 0.12
N ILE A 316 15.51 -0.39 0.48
CA ILE A 316 15.60 -1.69 1.14
C ILE A 316 14.83 -2.70 0.30
N GLU A 317 15.54 -3.68 -0.26
CA GLU A 317 14.94 -4.74 -1.08
C GLU A 317 14.41 -5.88 -0.20
N LEU A 318 13.20 -6.34 -0.51
CA LEU A 318 12.52 -7.49 0.08
C LEU A 318 12.24 -8.56 -0.97
N ASP A 319 12.12 -9.82 -0.55
CA ASP A 319 11.97 -10.92 -1.51
C ASP A 319 10.52 -11.19 -1.90
N SER A 320 9.55 -10.36 -1.54
CA SER A 320 8.17 -10.45 -2.02
C SER A 320 7.73 -9.12 -2.60
N THR A 321 6.58 -9.09 -3.27
CA THR A 321 5.89 -7.80 -3.43
C THR A 321 5.66 -7.22 -2.05
N ILE A 322 5.70 -5.90 -1.97
CA ILE A 322 5.17 -5.15 -0.83
C ILE A 322 4.07 -4.25 -1.35
N ASP A 323 3.48 -3.44 -0.49
CA ASP A 323 2.37 -2.56 -0.83
C ASP A 323 2.44 -1.36 0.15
N ASN A 324 1.37 -0.98 0.86
CA ASN A 324 1.37 0.15 1.80
C ASN A 324 2.27 -0.05 3.04
N PRO A 325 3.30 0.80 3.23
CA PRO A 325 4.23 0.67 4.34
C PRO A 325 3.74 1.37 5.60
N SER A 326 3.98 0.77 6.78
CA SER A 326 3.78 1.45 8.06
C SER A 326 5.03 1.41 8.94
N TYR A 327 5.16 2.39 9.84
CA TYR A 327 6.19 2.39 10.88
C TYR A 327 5.58 2.05 12.23
N PHE A 328 6.14 1.04 12.88
CA PHE A 328 5.84 0.70 14.27
C PHE A 328 6.87 1.35 15.19
N ASP A 329 6.40 2.21 16.09
CA ASP A 329 7.18 2.83 17.15
C ASP A 329 6.89 2.12 18.48
N ASP A 330 7.85 1.33 18.99
CA ASP A 330 7.71 0.55 20.23
C ASP A 330 7.75 1.49 21.45
N PRO A 331 6.61 1.72 22.13
CA PRO A 331 6.58 2.62 23.28
C PRO A 331 7.27 2.04 24.52
N TYR A 332 7.67 0.76 24.48
CA TYR A 332 8.36 0.05 25.56
C TYR A 332 9.84 -0.23 25.25
N ALA A 333 10.34 0.39 24.18
CA ALA A 333 11.75 0.38 23.83
C ALA A 333 12.61 0.93 24.98
N ASN A 334 13.79 0.35 25.16
CA ASN A 334 14.78 0.77 26.14
C ASN A 334 16.19 0.43 25.65
N SER A 335 17.20 0.68 26.50
CA SER A 335 18.61 0.49 26.13
C SER A 335 19.01 -0.95 25.77
N THR A 336 18.15 -1.95 26.03
CA THR A 336 18.43 -3.37 25.77
C THR A 336 17.54 -3.99 24.69
N PHE A 337 16.47 -3.31 24.29
CA PHE A 337 15.53 -3.79 23.30
C PHE A 337 14.74 -2.63 22.71
N ASP A 338 14.72 -2.52 21.38
CA ASP A 338 13.88 -1.62 20.62
C ASP A 338 13.20 -2.44 19.51
N GLY A 339 11.88 -2.64 19.63
CA GLY A 339 11.09 -3.37 18.64
C GLY A 339 10.63 -2.53 17.45
N SER A 340 11.05 -1.26 17.36
CA SER A 340 10.57 -0.33 16.35
C SER A 340 11.11 -0.64 14.95
N GLY A 341 10.28 -0.50 13.92
CA GLY A 341 10.67 -0.82 12.55
C GLY A 341 9.55 -0.70 11.54
N PHE A 342 9.87 -0.99 10.28
CA PHE A 342 8.93 -0.90 9.17
C PHE A 342 8.17 -2.21 9.00
N VAL A 343 6.85 -2.12 8.91
CA VAL A 343 5.95 -3.25 8.66
C VAL A 343 5.47 -3.17 7.23
N LEU A 344 5.69 -4.24 6.46
CA LEU A 344 5.45 -4.26 5.02
C LEU A 344 4.65 -5.51 4.66
N ALA A 345 3.41 -5.32 4.22
CA ALA A 345 2.55 -6.38 3.72
C ALA A 345 2.66 -6.49 2.20
N GLY A 346 2.39 -7.68 1.67
CA GLY A 346 2.32 -7.92 0.24
C GLY A 346 1.99 -9.36 -0.09
N LEU A 347 1.97 -9.68 -1.38
CA LEU A 347 1.73 -11.04 -1.87
C LEU A 347 2.98 -11.92 -1.77
N SER A 348 2.80 -13.15 -1.32
CA SER A 348 3.84 -14.18 -1.39
C SER A 348 4.10 -14.60 -2.85
N LYS A 349 3.09 -14.47 -3.72
CA LYS A 349 3.22 -14.84 -5.14
C LYS A 349 2.41 -13.92 -6.05
N GLY A 350 2.94 -12.73 -6.29
CA GLY A 350 2.33 -11.72 -7.17
C GLY A 350 1.97 -12.22 -8.57
N MET A 351 2.70 -13.21 -9.11
CA MET A 351 2.36 -13.80 -10.42
C MET A 351 0.98 -14.47 -10.49
N ASP A 352 0.46 -14.95 -9.36
CA ASP A 352 -0.86 -15.61 -9.32
C ASP A 352 -1.99 -14.57 -9.38
N LEU A 353 -1.76 -13.33 -8.91
CA LEU A 353 -2.73 -12.24 -8.94
C LEU A 353 -3.27 -11.98 -10.35
N LEU A 354 -2.41 -11.92 -11.36
CA LEU A 354 -2.82 -11.66 -12.76
C LEU A 354 -3.84 -12.68 -13.27
N LYS A 355 -3.80 -13.93 -12.77
CA LYS A 355 -4.76 -14.98 -13.12
C LYS A 355 -6.02 -14.92 -12.25
N ASN A 356 -5.87 -14.44 -11.01
CA ASN A 356 -6.89 -14.50 -9.97
C ASN A 356 -7.74 -13.22 -9.87
N ILE A 357 -7.33 -12.13 -10.52
CA ILE A 357 -7.92 -10.79 -10.44
C ILE A 357 -9.42 -10.71 -10.75
N ARG A 358 -9.95 -11.69 -11.48
CA ARG A 358 -11.36 -11.79 -11.88
C ARG A 358 -12.15 -12.88 -11.15
N ASN A 359 -11.51 -13.64 -10.27
CA ASN A 359 -12.15 -14.73 -9.54
C ASN A 359 -12.23 -14.41 -8.04
N PRO A 360 -13.42 -14.15 -7.48
CA PRO A 360 -13.59 -13.87 -6.05
C PRO A 360 -13.25 -15.06 -5.14
N GLU A 361 -13.31 -16.29 -5.66
CA GLU A 361 -13.14 -17.52 -4.89
C GLU A 361 -11.69 -18.05 -4.87
N ASN A 362 -10.75 -17.35 -5.53
CA ASN A 362 -9.35 -17.76 -5.53
C ASN A 362 -8.62 -17.33 -4.26
N GLU A 363 -7.49 -17.98 -3.99
CA GLU A 363 -6.60 -17.68 -2.88
C GLU A 363 -5.28 -17.08 -3.39
N ASP A 364 -4.91 -15.94 -2.81
CA ASP A 364 -3.66 -15.23 -3.07
C ASP A 364 -2.89 -15.13 -1.76
N GLY A 365 -1.77 -15.85 -1.68
CA GLY A 365 -0.96 -15.93 -0.46
C GLY A 365 -0.23 -14.62 -0.17
N ILE A 366 0.14 -14.42 1.08
CA ILE A 366 0.61 -13.14 1.63
C ILE A 366 1.86 -13.32 2.47
N MET A 367 2.63 -12.25 2.59
CA MET A 367 3.76 -12.15 3.52
C MET A 367 3.71 -10.79 4.21
N VAL A 368 4.01 -10.77 5.51
CA VAL A 368 4.23 -9.54 6.27
C VAL A 368 5.65 -9.55 6.82
N TRP A 369 6.41 -8.53 6.44
CA TRP A 369 7.80 -8.32 6.86
C TRP A 369 7.89 -7.29 7.96
N MET A 370 8.85 -7.48 8.85
CA MET A 370 9.39 -6.47 9.75
C MET A 370 10.81 -6.16 9.33
N VAL A 371 11.10 -4.88 9.12
CA VAL A 371 12.44 -4.39 8.78
C VAL A 371 12.93 -3.47 9.89
N THR A 372 14.01 -3.87 10.55
CA THR A 372 14.61 -3.16 11.70
C THR A 372 16.08 -2.83 11.43
N PRO A 373 16.62 -1.73 11.97
CA PRO A 373 18.05 -1.49 11.90
C PRO A 373 18.83 -2.65 12.55
N LEU A 374 19.95 -3.07 11.97
CA LEU A 374 20.91 -3.92 12.67
C LEU A 374 21.64 -3.07 13.70
N ASP A 375 21.46 -3.37 15.00
CA ASP A 375 22.31 -2.83 16.04
C ASP A 375 23.78 -3.14 15.71
N GLN A 376 24.65 -2.13 15.75
CA GLN A 376 26.11 -2.33 15.61
C GLN A 376 26.73 -3.24 16.70
N ILE A 377 25.92 -3.73 17.64
CA ILE A 377 26.35 -4.45 18.85
C ILE A 377 26.08 -5.96 18.78
N SER A 378 25.25 -6.47 17.86
CA SER A 378 24.99 -7.91 17.77
C SER A 378 25.77 -8.59 16.63
N THR A 379 27.05 -8.84 16.83
CA THR A 379 27.88 -9.66 15.92
C THR A 379 27.73 -11.18 16.10
N ASP A 380 26.85 -11.65 16.99
CA ASP A 380 26.90 -13.05 17.45
C ASP A 380 25.65 -13.90 17.14
N ALA A 381 24.73 -13.43 16.30
CA ALA A 381 23.68 -14.31 15.76
C ALA A 381 24.16 -14.89 14.42
N GLU A 382 24.65 -16.13 14.47
CA GLU A 382 24.93 -16.95 13.28
C GLU A 382 23.70 -17.00 12.38
N ASP A 383 23.71 -16.20 11.32
CA ASP A 383 22.82 -16.36 10.19
C ASP A 383 23.19 -17.68 9.48
N LYS A 384 22.36 -18.70 9.66
CA LYS A 384 22.47 -20.00 8.97
C LYS A 384 21.89 -19.97 7.56
N SER A 385 21.58 -18.79 7.02
CA SER A 385 21.27 -18.64 5.60
C SER A 385 22.53 -18.13 4.86
N GLY A 386 23.08 -19.00 4.02
CA GLY A 386 24.30 -18.70 3.26
C GLY A 386 24.08 -17.60 2.23
N GLY A 387 24.30 -16.35 2.63
CA GLY A 387 24.39 -15.19 1.76
C GLY A 387 24.88 -14.00 2.58
N LYS A 388 26.05 -13.44 2.25
CA LYS A 388 26.52 -12.19 2.88
C LYS A 388 25.64 -11.03 2.41
N ASP A 389 24.47 -10.82 3.02
CA ASP A 389 23.76 -9.55 2.91
C ASP A 389 24.45 -8.55 3.84
N LEU A 390 25.23 -7.64 3.27
CA LEU A 390 25.91 -6.55 3.98
C LEU A 390 24.92 -5.41 4.34
N SER A 391 23.61 -5.65 4.26
CA SER A 391 22.59 -4.63 4.52
C SER A 391 22.56 -4.24 6.00
N LYS A 392 22.35 -2.95 6.29
CA LYS A 392 22.21 -2.41 7.65
C LYS A 392 20.88 -2.79 8.31
N TRP A 393 20.13 -3.74 7.73
CA TRP A 393 18.74 -4.01 8.04
C TRP A 393 18.52 -5.49 8.31
N ARG A 394 17.85 -5.79 9.41
CA ARG A 394 17.29 -7.11 9.69
C ARG A 394 15.89 -7.17 9.09
N LYS A 395 15.68 -8.13 8.20
CA LYS A 395 14.37 -8.43 7.58
C LYS A 395 13.85 -9.72 8.19
N ARG A 396 12.68 -9.68 8.81
CA ARG A 396 12.06 -10.84 9.48
C ARG A 396 10.63 -11.01 8.99
N LEU A 397 10.22 -12.25 8.73
CA LEU A 397 8.82 -12.55 8.48
C LEU A 397 8.05 -12.55 9.80
N LEU A 398 7.04 -11.69 9.90
CA LEU A 398 6.11 -11.67 11.04
C LEU A 398 4.96 -12.65 10.84
N PHE A 399 4.46 -12.72 9.60
CA PHE A 399 3.29 -13.51 9.28
C PHE A 399 3.33 -13.95 7.82
N GLU A 400 2.90 -15.19 7.57
CA GLU A 400 2.74 -15.75 6.22
C GLU A 400 1.50 -16.64 6.21
N ASP A 401 0.69 -16.44 5.17
CA ASP A 401 -0.50 -17.23 4.91
C ASP A 401 -0.61 -17.59 3.44
N ASP A 402 -1.20 -18.76 3.16
CA ASP A 402 -1.35 -19.28 1.81
C ASP A 402 -2.56 -18.70 1.07
N GLY A 403 -3.31 -17.81 1.72
CA GLY A 403 -4.52 -17.19 1.19
C GLY A 403 -5.80 -17.76 1.82
N SER A 404 -5.69 -18.82 2.63
CA SER A 404 -6.83 -19.53 3.23
C SER A 404 -7.44 -18.80 4.43
N ARG A 405 -6.63 -18.05 5.19
CA ARG A 405 -7.09 -17.24 6.34
C ARG A 405 -7.27 -15.78 5.97
N ILE A 406 -6.45 -15.26 5.07
CA ILE A 406 -6.59 -13.92 4.50
C ILE A 406 -6.08 -13.93 3.06
N ARG A 407 -6.91 -13.43 2.14
CA ARG A 407 -6.59 -13.36 0.71
C ARG A 407 -6.04 -11.98 0.38
N THR A 408 -4.87 -11.92 -0.24
CA THR A 408 -4.11 -10.67 -0.52
C THR A 408 -3.76 -9.90 0.74
N ALA A 409 -2.67 -9.15 0.70
CA ALA A 409 -2.33 -8.21 1.75
C ALA A 409 -1.72 -6.98 1.11
N SER A 410 -2.30 -5.82 1.40
CA SER A 410 -1.82 -4.52 0.98
C SER A 410 -1.30 -3.70 2.14
N THR A 411 -1.81 -3.94 3.36
CA THR A 411 -1.34 -3.17 4.52
C THR A 411 -1.28 -4.03 5.77
N ALA A 412 -0.32 -3.73 6.62
CA ALA A 412 -0.29 -4.25 7.97
C ALA A 412 0.21 -3.20 8.98
N VAL A 413 -0.37 -3.20 10.17
CA VAL A 413 0.02 -2.33 11.29
C VAL A 413 0.19 -3.15 12.57
N LEU A 414 1.08 -2.70 13.44
CA LEU A 414 1.32 -3.30 14.76
C LEU A 414 0.74 -2.39 15.84
N VAL A 415 -0.04 -2.96 16.75
CA VAL A 415 -0.51 -2.30 17.98
C VAL A 415 0.28 -2.85 19.16
N PRO A 416 0.92 -2.00 19.98
CA PRO A 416 1.81 -2.45 21.04
C PRO A 416 1.03 -3.11 22.18
N ILE A 417 1.56 -4.21 22.73
CA ILE A 417 1.03 -4.87 23.93
C ILE A 417 1.94 -4.50 25.10
N ASP A 418 1.35 -4.01 26.21
CA ASP A 418 2.12 -3.70 27.42
C ASP A 418 2.78 -4.96 27.96
N PRO A 419 4.13 -5.04 28.01
CA PRO A 419 4.83 -6.19 28.56
C PRO A 419 4.42 -6.50 30.00
N ALA A 420 4.03 -5.50 30.80
CA ALA A 420 3.55 -5.72 32.17
C ALA A 420 2.23 -6.51 32.21
N SER A 421 1.38 -6.34 31.18
CA SER A 421 0.14 -7.11 31.00
C SER A 421 0.37 -8.51 30.43
N ASP A 422 1.60 -8.81 29.99
CA ASP A 422 1.93 -9.99 29.19
C ASP A 422 3.20 -10.72 29.67
N SER A 423 3.33 -10.88 30.99
CA SER A 423 4.41 -11.64 31.62
C SER A 423 5.82 -11.19 31.19
N GLY A 424 5.99 -9.92 30.86
CA GLY A 424 7.25 -9.30 30.42
C GLY A 424 7.62 -9.52 28.95
N ARG A 425 6.80 -10.24 28.16
CA ARG A 425 7.10 -10.54 26.76
C ARG A 425 7.04 -9.28 25.90
N ARG A 426 7.90 -9.21 24.87
CA ARG A 426 7.91 -8.14 23.87
C ARG A 426 7.10 -8.59 22.67
N ARG A 427 5.81 -8.25 22.67
CA ARG A 427 4.85 -8.67 21.63
C ARG A 427 4.02 -7.48 21.17
N ALA A 428 3.45 -7.64 19.98
CA ALA A 428 2.50 -6.71 19.42
C ALA A 428 1.35 -7.49 18.78
N GLN A 429 0.21 -6.83 18.65
CA GLN A 429 -0.92 -7.33 17.89
C GLN A 429 -0.80 -6.84 16.46
N LEU A 430 -0.61 -7.76 15.53
CA LEU A 430 -0.54 -7.51 14.10
C LEU A 430 -1.96 -7.47 13.53
N PHE A 431 -2.25 -6.46 12.72
CA PHE A 431 -3.46 -6.34 11.91
C PHE A 431 -3.04 -6.37 10.44
N VAL A 432 -3.72 -7.18 9.63
CA VAL A 432 -3.42 -7.35 8.20
C VAL A 432 -4.70 -7.22 7.40
N SER A 433 -4.67 -6.41 6.35
CA SER A 433 -5.77 -6.27 5.39
C SER A 433 -5.28 -6.30 3.95
N GLY A 434 -6.22 -6.39 3.01
CA GLY A 434 -5.92 -6.64 1.60
C GLY A 434 -7.05 -6.21 0.67
N PHE A 435 -6.68 -5.81 -0.54
CA PHE A 435 -7.63 -5.37 -1.57
C PHE A 435 -8.63 -6.46 -2.00
N PHE A 436 -8.37 -7.76 -1.86
CA PHE A 436 -9.36 -8.83 -2.09
C PHE A 436 -9.69 -9.63 -0.81
N SER A 437 -9.33 -9.11 0.36
CA SER A 437 -9.67 -9.75 1.62
C SER A 437 -11.15 -9.58 1.95
N LYS A 438 -11.88 -10.67 2.20
CA LYS A 438 -13.27 -10.59 2.68
C LYS A 438 -13.37 -9.98 4.09
N ASN A 439 -12.30 -10.12 4.87
CA ASN A 439 -12.14 -9.51 6.18
C ASN A 439 -10.65 -9.27 6.45
N MET A 440 -10.36 -8.25 7.26
CA MET A 440 -9.11 -8.08 7.98
C MET A 440 -8.93 -9.20 9.00
N VAL A 441 -7.67 -9.53 9.28
CA VAL A 441 -7.31 -10.49 10.33
C VAL A 441 -6.32 -9.88 11.30
N THR A 442 -6.28 -10.44 12.50
CA THR A 442 -5.31 -10.07 13.54
C THR A 442 -4.72 -11.28 14.24
N CYS A 443 -3.47 -11.16 14.68
CA CYS A 443 -2.77 -12.16 15.46
C CYS A 443 -1.70 -11.52 16.36
N ILE A 444 -1.19 -12.28 17.33
CA ILE A 444 -0.11 -11.82 18.20
C ILE A 444 1.23 -12.27 17.64
N VAL A 445 2.19 -11.34 17.54
CA VAL A 445 3.55 -11.61 17.06
C VAL A 445 4.60 -11.19 18.09
N ASP A 446 5.71 -11.92 18.13
CA ASP A 446 6.89 -11.52 18.89
C ASP A 446 7.64 -10.41 18.14
N LEU A 447 8.16 -9.44 18.90
CA LEU A 447 8.97 -8.30 18.40
C LEU A 447 10.46 -8.65 18.35
#